data_AF-A0A1Y3AWQ7-F1
#
_entry.id   AF-A0A1Y3AWQ7-F1
#
_cell.length_a   1.000
_cell.length_b   1.000
_cell.length_c   1.000
_cell.angle_alpha   90.00
_cell.angle_beta   90.00
_cell.angle_gamma   90.00
#
_symmetry.space_group_name_H-M   'P 1'
#
loop_
_entity.id
_entity.type
_entity.pdbx_description
1 polymer ?
#
loop_
_entity_poly.entity_id
_entity_poly.type
_entity_poly.pdbx_seq_one_letter_code
_entity_poly.pdbx_strand_id
1 'polypeptide(L)'
;MRVICINTNYCARLNPWSLYNPVDPANQLKWLSEELHKAEKVGDKVHIIGHIPPDNRECTQAWLYNFLRIIDRFNDTILAQYYGHTHRDEYRLFYSPGHHEVPIGLAYIGPSITPFTENNPAYRLYYMEDSGILTDHETYYFNLTEANHNNRGPQWKHEYRAVEKFGLDDMSPDSWHNLSIKLHTDDKLFNEFKNLYYRHSDVKKDERCMDKCRKYILSDLAVLHPLKNRPKRFFGRRKHSHSK
;
A
#
# COMPACT_ATOMS: atom_id res chain seq x y z
N MET A 1 18.57 -13.84 -5.61
CA MET A 1 17.33 -13.21 -5.08
C MET A 1 17.39 -13.23 -3.56
N ARG A 2 17.00 -12.13 -2.90
CA ARG A 2 16.92 -12.01 -1.44
C ARG A 2 15.54 -11.56 -0.99
N VAL A 3 15.12 -12.02 0.18
CA VAL A 3 13.94 -11.50 0.88
C VAL A 3 14.41 -10.80 2.14
N ILE A 4 14.03 -9.53 2.30
CA ILE A 4 14.35 -8.73 3.49
C ILE A 4 13.06 -8.49 4.27
N CYS A 5 13.01 -8.99 5.51
CA CYS A 5 11.90 -8.75 6.41
C CYS A 5 12.22 -7.59 7.35
N ILE A 6 11.44 -6.52 7.30
CA ILE A 6 11.60 -5.34 8.16
C ILE A 6 10.48 -5.28 9.21
N ASN A 7 10.86 -4.91 10.44
CA ASN A 7 9.90 -4.65 11.50
C ASN A 7 9.35 -3.21 11.38
N THR A 8 8.24 -3.06 10.66
CA THR A 8 7.60 -1.75 10.45
C THR A 8 6.88 -1.18 11.68
N ASN A 9 6.85 -1.88 12.82
CA ASN A 9 6.42 -1.28 14.10
C ASN A 9 7.35 -0.13 14.54
N TYR A 10 8.59 -0.10 14.06
CA TYR A 10 9.51 1.02 14.33
C TYR A 10 9.12 2.30 13.59
N CYS A 11 8.41 2.20 12.45
CA CYS A 11 7.90 3.38 11.76
C CYS A 11 6.63 3.92 12.40
N ALA A 12 5.85 3.05 13.07
CA ALA A 12 4.46 3.30 13.43
C ALA A 12 4.27 4.55 14.30
N ARG A 13 3.39 5.46 13.87
CA ARG A 13 3.08 6.71 14.60
C ARG A 13 2.41 6.46 15.95
N LEU A 14 1.73 5.33 16.08
CA LEU A 14 1.04 4.93 17.30
C LEU A 14 1.94 4.14 18.26
N ASN A 15 3.20 3.90 17.91
CA ASN A 15 4.15 3.26 18.80
C ASN A 15 4.74 4.29 19.79
N PRO A 16 4.35 4.28 21.08
CA PRO A 16 4.83 5.27 22.04
C PRO A 16 6.33 5.11 22.33
N TRP A 17 6.90 3.92 22.14
CA TRP A 17 8.32 3.66 22.40
C TRP A 17 9.24 4.43 21.43
N SER A 18 8.75 4.73 20.23
CA SER A 18 9.46 5.57 19.26
C SER A 18 9.67 7.00 19.76
N LEU A 19 8.95 7.47 20.77
CA LEU A 19 9.18 8.79 21.38
C LEU A 19 10.45 8.82 22.25
N TYR A 20 10.85 7.68 22.82
CA TYR A 20 12.03 7.59 23.67
C TYR A 20 13.33 7.66 22.86
N ASN A 21 13.36 6.93 21.74
CA ASN A 21 14.48 6.96 20.80
C ASN A 21 13.94 6.94 19.35
N PRO A 22 13.63 8.10 18.77
CA PRO A 22 12.99 8.20 17.44
C PRO A 22 13.96 8.04 16.27
N VAL A 23 15.27 8.08 16.53
CA VAL A 23 16.29 8.07 15.47
C VAL A 23 16.60 6.63 15.11
N ASP A 24 16.10 6.20 13.95
CA ASP A 24 16.28 4.86 13.37
C ASP A 24 16.26 3.73 14.42
N PRO A 25 15.08 3.43 15.02
CA PRO A 25 15.01 2.41 16.06
C PRO A 25 15.62 1.08 15.61
N ALA A 26 16.49 0.51 16.45
CA ALA A 26 17.28 -0.68 16.17
C ALA A 26 18.27 -0.57 14.97
N ASN A 27 18.58 0.64 14.50
CA ASN A 27 19.39 0.89 13.30
C ASN A 27 18.85 0.16 12.05
N GLN A 28 17.53 -0.02 11.96
CA GLN A 28 16.92 -0.85 10.93
C GLN A 28 17.08 -0.25 9.53
N LEU A 29 16.92 1.06 9.35
CA LEU A 29 17.07 1.71 8.04
C LEU A 29 18.53 1.71 7.60
N LYS A 30 19.47 1.94 8.54
CA LYS A 30 20.90 1.75 8.27
C LYS A 30 21.19 0.34 7.78
N TRP A 31 20.78 -0.68 8.54
CA TRP A 31 20.96 -2.09 8.17
C TRP A 31 20.32 -2.41 6.81
N LEU A 32 19.09 -1.93 6.55
CA LEU A 32 18.40 -2.12 5.28
C LEU A 32 19.24 -1.57 4.11
N SER A 33 19.76 -0.35 4.24
CA SER A 33 20.60 0.26 3.20
C SER A 33 21.91 -0.51 2.96
N GLU A 34 22.51 -1.06 4.02
CA GLU A 34 23.70 -1.91 3.91
C GLU A 34 23.40 -3.23 3.19
N GLU A 35 22.28 -3.89 3.51
CA GLU A 35 21.87 -5.13 2.85
C GLU A 35 21.50 -4.93 1.39
N LEU A 36 20.79 -3.85 1.06
CA LEU A 36 20.49 -3.49 -0.32
C LEU A 36 21.76 -3.19 -1.12
N HIS A 37 22.71 -2.48 -0.52
CA HIS A 37 24.00 -2.24 -1.17
C HIS A 37 24.80 -3.54 -1.41
N LYS A 38 24.77 -4.48 -0.46
CA LYS A 38 25.37 -5.81 -0.65
C LYS A 38 24.69 -6.59 -1.77
N ALA A 39 23.37 -6.50 -1.89
CA ALA A 39 22.61 -7.15 -2.97
C ALA A 39 22.97 -6.55 -4.34
N GLU A 40 22.95 -5.22 -4.45
CA GLU A 40 23.34 -4.48 -5.66
C GLU A 40 24.73 -4.89 -6.15
N LYS A 41 25.73 -4.96 -5.25
CA LYS A 41 27.11 -5.32 -5.60
C LYS A 41 27.26 -6.69 -6.25
N VAL A 42 26.38 -7.64 -5.92
CA VAL A 42 26.42 -9.00 -6.46
C VAL A 42 25.34 -9.24 -7.52
N GLY A 43 24.59 -8.19 -7.90
CA GLY A 43 23.50 -8.28 -8.88
C GLY A 43 22.24 -8.99 -8.36
N ASP A 44 22.11 -9.17 -7.05
CA ASP A 44 20.92 -9.78 -6.45
C ASP A 44 19.72 -8.83 -6.54
N LYS A 45 18.56 -9.39 -6.90
CA LYS A 45 17.28 -8.72 -6.76
C LYS A 45 16.64 -8.95 -5.40
N VAL A 46 15.89 -7.96 -4.90
CA VAL A 46 15.37 -7.94 -3.53
C VAL A 46 13.85 -7.77 -3.49
N HIS A 47 13.22 -8.58 -2.65
CA HIS A 47 11.84 -8.40 -2.20
C HIS A 47 11.82 -7.95 -0.74
N ILE A 48 11.01 -6.96 -0.41
CA ILE A 48 10.87 -6.48 0.99
C ILE A 48 9.51 -6.89 1.53
N ILE A 49 9.48 -7.46 2.73
CA ILE A 49 8.25 -7.80 3.44
C ILE A 49 8.19 -7.06 4.78
N GLY A 50 7.00 -6.60 5.15
CA GLY A 50 6.72 -5.99 6.45
C GLY A 50 5.23 -6.11 6.80
N HIS A 51 4.82 -5.54 7.93
CA HIS A 51 3.41 -5.58 8.35
C HIS A 51 2.67 -4.30 7.99
N ILE A 52 3.05 -3.19 8.63
CA ILE A 52 2.50 -1.84 8.42
C ILE A 52 3.08 -1.26 7.12
N PRO A 53 2.24 -0.78 6.18
CA PRO A 53 2.72 -0.20 4.93
C PRO A 53 3.42 1.15 5.16
N PRO A 54 4.55 1.41 4.49
CA PRO A 54 5.22 2.71 4.52
C PRO A 54 4.38 3.83 3.90
N ASP A 55 3.62 4.58 4.70
CA ASP A 55 2.87 5.74 4.19
C ASP A 55 2.74 6.87 5.23
N ASN A 56 2.15 7.99 4.79
CA ASN A 56 1.99 9.20 5.60
C ASN A 56 0.98 9.05 6.75
N ARG A 57 0.17 7.98 6.76
CA ARG A 57 -0.86 7.73 7.78
C ARG A 57 -0.31 6.88 8.89
N GLU A 58 0.41 5.83 8.55
CA GLU A 58 0.87 4.82 9.50
C GLU A 58 2.26 5.12 10.04
N CYS A 59 3.18 5.61 9.20
CA CYS A 59 4.58 5.83 9.59
C CYS A 59 4.89 7.28 9.96
N THR A 60 5.87 7.50 10.84
CA THR A 60 6.37 8.84 11.14
C THR A 60 7.02 9.47 9.91
N GLN A 61 6.87 10.80 9.76
CA GLN A 61 7.40 11.52 8.58
C GLN A 61 8.91 11.37 8.42
N ALA A 62 9.65 11.38 9.53
CA ALA A 62 11.11 11.25 9.52
C ALA A 62 11.56 9.85 9.06
N TRP A 63 10.90 8.79 9.55
CA TRP A 63 11.18 7.42 9.10
C TRP A 63 10.81 7.25 7.63
N LEU A 64 9.61 7.67 7.23
CA LEU A 64 9.14 7.53 5.85
C LEU A 64 10.03 8.29 4.87
N TYR A 65 10.49 9.49 5.22
CA TYR A 65 11.38 10.25 4.35
C TYR A 65 12.69 9.52 4.07
N ASN A 66 13.30 8.93 5.12
CA ASN A 66 14.54 8.16 4.96
C ASN A 66 14.29 6.84 4.22
N PHE A 67 13.17 6.17 4.50
CA PHE A 67 12.75 4.98 3.77
C PHE A 67 12.61 5.26 2.27
N LEU A 68 11.88 6.31 1.87
CA LEU A 68 11.72 6.68 0.46
C LEU A 68 13.06 7.00 -0.21
N ARG A 69 14.01 7.64 0.48
CA ARG A 69 15.35 7.87 -0.07
C ARG A 69 16.13 6.58 -0.31
N ILE A 70 15.95 5.58 0.55
CA ILE A 70 16.54 4.26 0.37
C ILE A 70 15.90 3.56 -0.83
N ILE A 71 14.56 3.58 -0.94
CA ILE A 71 13.85 3.01 -2.08
C ILE A 71 14.28 3.69 -3.39
N ASP A 72 14.36 5.02 -3.42
CA ASP A 72 14.79 5.81 -4.58
C ASP A 72 16.21 5.42 -5.03
N ARG A 73 17.14 5.26 -4.07
CA ARG A 73 18.52 4.87 -4.37
C ARG A 73 18.62 3.44 -4.91
N PHE A 74 17.77 2.53 -4.47
CA PHE A 74 17.87 1.09 -4.77
C PHE A 74 16.70 0.57 -5.61
N ASN A 75 15.99 1.45 -6.34
CA ASN A 75 14.81 1.10 -7.13
C ASN A 75 15.11 0.05 -8.23
N ASP A 76 16.32 0.03 -8.78
CA ASP A 76 16.76 -1.01 -9.72
C ASP A 76 17.03 -2.37 -9.04
N THR A 77 17.32 -2.37 -7.73
CA THR A 77 17.64 -3.58 -6.95
C THR A 77 16.38 -4.20 -6.34
N ILE A 78 15.42 -3.37 -5.93
CA ILE A 78 14.17 -3.78 -5.28
C ILE A 78 13.11 -4.05 -6.34
N LEU A 79 12.59 -5.28 -6.41
CA LEU A 79 11.56 -5.64 -7.40
C LEU A 79 10.16 -5.30 -6.93
N ALA A 80 9.83 -5.63 -5.68
CA ALA A 80 8.52 -5.38 -5.10
C ALA A 80 8.58 -5.39 -3.57
N GLN A 81 7.52 -4.89 -2.95
CA GLN A 81 7.34 -4.95 -1.51
C GLN A 81 5.95 -5.45 -1.13
N TYR A 82 5.83 -6.08 0.04
CA TYR A 82 4.60 -6.74 0.49
C TYR A 82 4.28 -6.39 1.95
N TYR A 83 3.06 -5.94 2.17
CA TYR A 83 2.56 -5.50 3.47
C TYR A 83 1.12 -5.99 3.71
N GLY A 84 0.59 -5.70 4.90
CA GLY A 84 -0.78 -5.97 5.30
C GLY A 84 -1.32 -4.82 6.14
N HIS A 85 -1.75 -5.12 7.37
CA HIS A 85 -2.19 -4.19 8.42
C HIS A 85 -3.49 -3.42 8.11
N THR A 86 -3.67 -2.86 6.91
CA THR A 86 -4.87 -2.07 6.58
C THR A 86 -6.11 -2.94 6.39
N HIS A 87 -5.91 -4.25 6.18
CA HIS A 87 -6.93 -5.25 5.89
C HIS A 87 -7.68 -5.02 4.56
N ARG A 88 -7.23 -4.08 3.72
CA ARG A 88 -7.86 -3.77 2.43
C ARG A 88 -7.05 -4.36 1.29
N ASP A 89 -7.70 -4.53 0.14
CA ASP A 89 -6.98 -4.82 -1.09
C ASP A 89 -6.54 -3.53 -1.77
N GLU A 90 -5.26 -3.19 -1.63
CA GLU A 90 -4.73 -1.93 -2.13
C GLU A 90 -3.21 -2.01 -2.38
N TYR A 91 -2.63 -0.89 -2.78
CA TYR A 91 -1.20 -0.74 -3.00
C TYR A 91 -0.73 0.64 -2.54
N ARG A 92 0.59 0.81 -2.45
CA ARG A 92 1.27 2.11 -2.34
C ARG A 92 2.27 2.21 -3.47
N LEU A 93 2.15 3.26 -4.26
CA LEU A 93 3.09 3.67 -5.28
C LEU A 93 4.00 4.75 -4.70
N PHE A 94 5.29 4.43 -4.58
CA PHE A 94 6.29 5.33 -4.04
C PHE A 94 6.80 6.25 -5.14
N TYR A 95 6.96 7.54 -4.80
CA TYR A 95 7.54 8.54 -5.71
C TYR A 95 8.85 9.08 -5.16
N SER A 96 9.77 9.44 -6.06
CA SER A 96 11.06 10.01 -5.68
C SER A 96 10.87 11.29 -4.86
N PRO A 97 11.52 11.41 -3.68
CA PRO A 97 11.56 12.67 -2.94
C PRO A 97 12.27 13.80 -3.70
N GLY A 98 13.17 13.46 -4.63
CA GLY A 98 13.88 14.41 -5.51
C GLY A 98 13.04 14.80 -6.73
N HIS A 99 12.30 13.85 -7.30
CA HIS A 99 11.52 14.00 -8.54
C HIS A 99 10.09 13.47 -8.34
N HIS A 100 9.19 14.32 -7.85
CA HIS A 100 7.85 13.92 -7.34
C HIS A 100 6.92 13.22 -8.34
N GLU A 101 7.23 13.23 -9.63
CA GLU A 101 6.43 12.60 -10.69
C GLU A 101 6.99 11.25 -11.13
N VAL A 102 8.16 10.85 -10.60
CA VAL A 102 8.81 9.57 -10.96
C VAL A 102 8.38 8.49 -9.97
N PRO A 103 7.63 7.46 -10.40
CA PRO A 103 7.36 6.30 -9.59
C PRO A 103 8.64 5.45 -9.44
N ILE A 104 8.99 5.09 -8.21
CA ILE A 104 10.27 4.44 -7.86
C ILE A 104 10.11 3.07 -7.22
N GLY A 105 8.88 2.62 -7.02
CA GLY A 105 8.64 1.32 -6.43
C GLY A 105 7.20 1.13 -6.02
N LEU A 106 6.84 -0.12 -5.80
CA LEU A 106 5.50 -0.52 -5.44
C LEU A 106 5.50 -1.38 -4.18
N ALA A 107 4.54 -1.12 -3.32
CA ALA A 107 4.20 -1.95 -2.18
C ALA A 107 2.77 -2.47 -2.35
N TYR A 108 2.63 -3.79 -2.40
CA TYR A 108 1.32 -4.45 -2.40
C TYR A 108 0.83 -4.64 -0.98
N ILE A 109 -0.44 -4.34 -0.73
CA ILE A 109 -1.08 -4.55 0.56
C ILE A 109 -2.06 -5.71 0.39
N GLY A 110 -1.69 -6.84 0.96
CA GLY A 110 -2.51 -8.04 0.96
C GLY A 110 -3.76 -7.87 1.83
N PRO A 111 -4.92 -8.37 1.39
CA PRO A 111 -6.13 -8.33 2.19
C PRO A 111 -5.99 -9.29 3.37
N SER A 112 -6.81 -9.07 4.39
CA SER A 112 -6.81 -9.88 5.60
C SER A 112 -7.68 -11.12 5.47
N ILE A 113 -7.34 -12.20 6.19
CA ILE A 113 -8.29 -13.29 6.43
C ILE A 113 -9.41 -12.83 7.37
N THR A 114 -9.09 -12.01 8.38
CA THR A 114 -10.11 -11.48 9.30
C THR A 114 -11.10 -10.56 8.56
N PRO A 115 -12.42 -10.64 8.85
CA PRO A 115 -13.40 -9.71 8.29
C PRO A 115 -13.34 -8.32 8.93
N PHE A 116 -12.47 -8.11 9.93
CA PHE A 116 -12.35 -6.84 10.65
C PHE A 116 -11.79 -5.72 9.74
N THR A 117 -12.45 -4.58 9.55
CA THR A 117 -13.91 -4.43 9.62
C THR A 117 -14.50 -4.42 8.23
N GLU A 118 -15.70 -5.00 8.11
CA GLU A 118 -16.55 -4.85 6.94
C GLU A 118 -15.94 -5.40 5.64
N ASN A 119 -15.12 -6.46 5.72
CA ASN A 119 -14.62 -7.17 4.55
C ASN A 119 -15.00 -8.66 4.56
N ASN A 120 -15.07 -9.28 3.40
CA ASN A 120 -15.11 -10.74 3.26
C ASN A 120 -13.72 -11.35 3.36
N PRO A 121 -13.44 -12.40 4.15
CA PRO A 121 -12.11 -13.04 4.23
C PRO A 121 -11.44 -13.31 2.87
N ALA A 122 -10.15 -12.97 2.74
CA ALA A 122 -9.41 -13.08 1.50
C ALA A 122 -7.94 -13.49 1.71
N TYR A 123 -7.32 -14.06 0.67
CA TYR A 123 -5.87 -14.28 0.57
C TYR A 123 -5.39 -13.98 -0.86
N ARG A 124 -4.07 -13.81 -1.02
CA ARG A 124 -3.43 -13.46 -2.30
C ARG A 124 -2.32 -14.42 -2.66
N LEU A 125 -2.20 -14.73 -3.95
CA LEU A 125 -1.07 -15.40 -4.56
C LEU A 125 -0.32 -14.43 -5.46
N TYR A 126 1.00 -14.47 -5.42
CA TYR A 126 1.89 -13.67 -6.27
C TYR A 126 2.61 -14.59 -7.24
N TYR A 127 2.64 -14.23 -8.51
CA TYR A 127 3.32 -14.97 -9.57
C TYR A 127 4.59 -14.25 -9.97
N MET A 128 5.70 -14.97 -10.02
CA MET A 128 7.01 -14.44 -10.33
C MET A 128 7.71 -15.35 -11.33
N GLU A 129 8.58 -14.76 -12.14
CA GLU A 129 9.57 -15.51 -12.92
C GLU A 129 10.67 -16.08 -12.00
N ASP A 130 11.49 -16.99 -12.53
CA ASP A 130 12.70 -17.47 -11.85
C ASP A 130 13.69 -16.33 -11.51
N SER A 131 13.63 -15.23 -12.27
CA SER A 131 14.37 -13.99 -12.04
C SER A 131 13.90 -13.24 -10.77
N GLY A 132 12.74 -13.61 -10.22
CA GLY A 132 12.07 -12.95 -9.10
C GLY A 132 11.18 -11.79 -9.51
N ILE A 133 11.14 -11.41 -10.80
CA ILE A 133 10.27 -10.35 -11.32
C ILE A 133 8.82 -10.79 -11.17
N LEU A 134 7.99 -9.92 -10.57
CA LEU A 134 6.57 -10.18 -10.43
C LEU A 134 5.86 -10.01 -11.77
N THR A 135 5.06 -11.02 -12.15
CA THR A 135 4.33 -11.05 -13.41
C THR A 135 2.84 -10.80 -13.23
N ASP A 136 2.26 -11.24 -12.11
CA ASP A 136 0.86 -10.99 -11.78
C ASP A 136 0.59 -11.27 -10.29
N HIS A 137 -0.60 -10.91 -9.81
CA HIS A 137 -1.14 -11.43 -8.56
C HIS A 137 -2.63 -11.78 -8.72
N GLU A 138 -3.08 -12.79 -7.97
CA GLU A 138 -4.49 -13.16 -7.94
C GLU A 138 -5.01 -13.24 -6.51
N THR A 139 -6.29 -12.88 -6.35
CA THR A 139 -6.93 -12.83 -5.04
C THR A 139 -8.06 -13.84 -4.98
N TYR A 140 -8.17 -14.54 -3.86
CA TYR A 140 -9.31 -15.38 -3.54
C TYR A 140 -10.01 -14.84 -2.31
N TYR A 141 -11.32 -14.95 -2.31
CA TYR A 141 -12.16 -14.59 -1.17
C TYR A 141 -13.31 -15.57 -1.03
N PHE A 142 -14.00 -15.54 0.11
CA PHE A 142 -15.33 -16.14 0.20
C PHE A 142 -16.31 -15.13 0.75
N ASN A 143 -17.55 -15.15 0.25
CA ASN A 143 -18.61 -14.31 0.79
C ASN A 143 -19.01 -14.83 2.19
N LEU A 144 -18.81 -14.00 3.21
CA LEU A 144 -19.07 -14.34 4.61
C LEU A 144 -20.56 -14.54 4.88
N THR A 145 -21.44 -13.76 4.25
CA THR A 145 -22.90 -13.92 4.32
C THR A 145 -23.31 -15.29 3.78
N GLU A 146 -22.85 -15.66 2.58
CA GLU A 146 -23.12 -16.98 1.97
C GLU A 146 -22.58 -18.13 2.84
N ALA A 147 -21.37 -17.99 3.37
CA ALA A 147 -20.74 -19.00 4.21
C ALA A 147 -21.49 -19.22 5.53
N ASN A 148 -22.11 -18.17 6.09
CA ASN A 148 -22.88 -18.26 7.33
C ASN A 148 -24.31 -18.78 7.11
N HIS A 149 -24.89 -18.58 5.93
CA HIS A 149 -26.23 -19.10 5.59
C HIS A 149 -26.22 -20.57 5.16
N ASN A 150 -25.11 -21.06 4.61
CA ASN A 150 -25.02 -22.40 4.07
C ASN A 150 -24.30 -23.35 5.04
N ASN A 151 -24.85 -24.55 5.28
CA ASN A 151 -24.21 -25.61 6.09
C ASN A 151 -22.93 -26.21 5.45
N ARG A 152 -22.44 -25.64 4.35
CA ARG A 152 -21.24 -26.10 3.62
C ARG A 152 -19.96 -25.40 4.06
N GLY A 153 -20.05 -24.41 4.95
CA GLY A 153 -18.89 -23.61 5.37
C GLY A 153 -18.34 -22.70 4.25
N PRO A 154 -17.13 -22.14 4.43
CA PRO A 154 -16.56 -21.17 3.51
C PRO A 154 -16.24 -21.79 2.14
N GLN A 155 -16.71 -21.14 1.07
CA GLN A 155 -16.42 -21.52 -0.31
C GLN A 155 -15.51 -20.47 -0.93
N TRP A 156 -14.20 -20.74 -0.98
CA TRP A 156 -13.21 -19.86 -1.59
C TRP A 156 -13.40 -19.81 -3.10
N LYS A 157 -13.51 -18.59 -3.63
CA LYS A 157 -13.72 -18.29 -5.05
C LYS A 157 -12.59 -17.39 -5.52
N HIS A 158 -12.13 -17.62 -6.74
CA HIS A 158 -11.24 -16.68 -7.42
C HIS A 158 -11.96 -15.34 -7.59
N GLU A 159 -11.32 -14.25 -7.18
CA GLU A 159 -11.83 -12.88 -7.28
C GLU A 159 -11.38 -12.24 -8.59
N TYR A 160 -10.06 -12.06 -8.76
CA TYR A 160 -9.47 -11.44 -9.94
C TYR A 160 -7.97 -11.74 -10.06
N ARG A 161 -7.46 -11.59 -11.29
CA ARG A 161 -6.03 -11.41 -11.62
C ARG A 161 -5.74 -9.96 -11.96
N ALA A 162 -4.67 -9.38 -11.44
CA ALA A 162 -4.42 -7.94 -11.52
C ALA A 162 -4.21 -7.45 -12.95
N VAL A 163 -3.34 -8.14 -13.70
CA VAL A 163 -3.00 -7.78 -15.08
C VAL A 163 -4.25 -7.75 -15.96
N GLU A 164 -5.04 -8.83 -15.93
CA GLU A 164 -6.29 -8.93 -16.68
C GLU A 164 -7.34 -7.90 -16.21
N LYS A 165 -7.55 -7.80 -14.89
CA LYS A 165 -8.63 -6.98 -14.31
C LYS A 165 -8.44 -5.49 -14.58
N PHE A 166 -7.21 -5.01 -14.54
CA PHE A 166 -6.88 -3.59 -14.68
C PHE A 166 -6.28 -3.24 -16.05
N GLY A 167 -6.07 -4.23 -16.93
CA GLY A 167 -5.45 -4.04 -18.23
C GLY A 167 -4.05 -3.44 -18.11
N LEU A 168 -3.23 -4.02 -17.22
CA LEU A 168 -1.84 -3.59 -17.02
C LEU A 168 -0.97 -4.22 -18.10
N ASP A 169 0.00 -3.47 -18.61
CA ASP A 169 0.99 -4.01 -19.55
C ASP A 169 2.00 -4.93 -18.82
N ASP A 170 2.34 -4.55 -17.59
CA ASP A 170 3.21 -5.29 -16.67
C ASP A 170 2.94 -4.88 -15.21
N MET A 171 3.72 -5.42 -14.27
CA MET A 171 3.63 -5.09 -12.84
C MET A 171 4.56 -3.93 -12.44
N SER A 172 5.08 -3.15 -13.40
CA SER A 172 6.02 -2.05 -13.14
C SER A 172 5.36 -0.87 -12.42
N PRO A 173 6.14 -0.05 -11.67
CA PRO A 173 5.60 1.16 -11.05
C PRO A 173 4.90 2.11 -12.03
N ASP A 174 5.33 2.17 -13.29
CA ASP A 174 4.70 3.00 -14.34
C ASP A 174 3.31 2.48 -14.76
N SER A 175 3.13 1.16 -14.89
CA SER A 175 1.82 0.55 -15.16
C SER A 175 0.83 0.87 -14.03
N TRP A 176 1.26 0.77 -12.77
CA TRP A 176 0.45 1.12 -11.60
C TRP A 176 0.21 2.64 -11.47
N HIS A 177 1.16 3.47 -11.92
CA HIS A 177 0.98 4.93 -12.03
C HIS A 177 -0.13 5.27 -13.03
N ASN A 178 -0.12 4.65 -14.21
CA ASN A 178 -1.14 4.85 -15.24
C ASN A 178 -2.52 4.38 -14.76
N LEU A 179 -2.60 3.25 -14.05
CA LEU A 179 -3.82 2.82 -13.37
C LEU A 179 -4.30 3.87 -12.36
N SER A 180 -3.40 4.41 -11.53
CA SER A 180 -3.72 5.45 -10.54
C SER A 180 -4.34 6.69 -11.20
N ILE A 181 -3.80 7.14 -12.34
CA ILE A 181 -4.37 8.24 -13.13
C ILE A 181 -5.78 7.90 -13.63
N LYS A 182 -5.97 6.71 -14.22
CA LYS A 182 -7.28 6.27 -14.71
C LYS A 182 -8.32 6.20 -13.59
N LEU A 183 -7.94 5.71 -12.40
CA LEU A 183 -8.81 5.66 -11.23
C LEU A 183 -9.30 7.04 -10.76
N HIS A 184 -8.59 8.13 -11.10
CA HIS A 184 -9.02 9.50 -10.79
C HIS A 184 -10.09 10.04 -11.74
N THR A 185 -10.18 9.53 -12.97
CA THR A 185 -11.03 10.08 -14.03
C THR A 185 -12.15 9.13 -14.47
N ASP A 186 -11.97 7.83 -14.32
CA ASP A 186 -12.95 6.80 -14.68
C ASP A 186 -13.70 6.30 -13.45
N ASP A 187 -14.97 6.72 -13.35
CA ASP A 187 -15.87 6.36 -12.24
C ASP A 187 -16.21 4.87 -12.22
N LYS A 188 -16.33 4.24 -13.39
CA LYS A 188 -16.68 2.82 -13.49
C LYS A 188 -15.50 1.98 -12.99
N LEU A 189 -14.29 2.27 -13.47
CA LEU A 189 -13.08 1.60 -13.03
C LEU A 189 -12.85 1.80 -11.52
N PHE A 190 -13.04 3.02 -11.02
CA PHE A 190 -12.93 3.30 -9.59
C PHE A 190 -13.93 2.48 -8.76
N ASN A 191 -15.19 2.38 -9.20
CA ASN A 191 -16.20 1.57 -8.49
C ASN A 191 -15.86 0.08 -8.50
N GLU A 192 -15.30 -0.44 -9.59
CA GLU A 192 -14.80 -1.81 -9.65
C GLU A 192 -13.63 -2.03 -8.69
N PHE A 193 -12.65 -1.11 -8.68
CA PHE A 193 -11.54 -1.12 -7.72
C PHE A 193 -12.04 -1.06 -6.27
N LYS A 194 -13.04 -0.21 -5.97
CA LYS A 194 -13.65 -0.09 -4.64
C LYS A 194 -14.29 -1.41 -4.20
N ASN A 195 -14.95 -2.13 -5.10
CA ASN A 195 -15.55 -3.41 -4.75
C ASN A 195 -14.49 -4.44 -4.36
N LEU A 196 -13.36 -4.48 -5.07
CA LEU A 196 -12.21 -5.32 -4.74
C LEU A 196 -11.53 -4.88 -3.43
N TYR A 197 -11.38 -3.58 -3.22
CA TYR A 197 -10.83 -2.98 -1.98
C TYR A 197 -11.52 -3.51 -0.71
N TYR A 198 -12.85 -3.73 -0.79
CA TYR A 198 -13.68 -4.29 0.28
C TYR A 198 -14.01 -5.78 0.12
N ARG A 199 -13.41 -6.45 -0.88
CA ARG A 199 -13.62 -7.87 -1.24
C ARG A 199 -15.10 -8.24 -1.43
N HIS A 200 -15.83 -7.41 -2.18
CA HIS A 200 -17.28 -7.55 -2.42
C HIS A 200 -18.13 -7.68 -1.15
N SER A 201 -17.73 -7.01 -0.07
CA SER A 201 -18.47 -7.01 1.19
C SER A 201 -19.89 -6.48 1.03
N ASP A 202 -20.88 -7.25 1.51
CA ASP A 202 -22.30 -6.86 1.46
C ASP A 202 -22.58 -5.60 2.29
N VAL A 203 -21.77 -5.33 3.33
CA VAL A 203 -21.85 -4.09 4.13
C VAL A 203 -21.54 -2.84 3.29
N LYS A 204 -20.74 -3.00 2.23
CA LYS A 204 -20.24 -1.91 1.38
C LYS A 204 -20.93 -1.82 0.02
N LYS A 205 -21.80 -2.79 -0.29
CA LYS A 205 -22.46 -2.95 -1.58
C LYS A 205 -23.27 -1.72 -2.00
N ASP A 206 -24.09 -1.20 -1.08
CA ASP A 206 -24.97 -0.06 -1.35
C ASP A 206 -24.40 1.29 -0.86
N GLU A 207 -23.16 1.30 -0.34
CA GLU A 207 -22.53 2.51 0.13
C GLU A 207 -22.11 3.39 -1.06
N ARG A 208 -22.83 4.52 -1.23
CA ARG A 208 -22.44 5.57 -2.17
C ARG A 208 -21.14 6.22 -1.73
N CYS A 209 -20.04 5.83 -2.36
CA CYS A 209 -18.72 6.42 -2.17
C CYS A 209 -18.67 7.78 -2.90
N MET A 210 -19.12 8.83 -2.21
CA MET A 210 -19.01 10.22 -2.70
C MET A 210 -17.54 10.67 -2.79
N ASP A 211 -17.29 11.87 -3.34
CA ASP A 211 -15.97 12.48 -3.52
C ASP A 211 -15.00 12.31 -2.35
N LYS A 212 -15.49 12.36 -1.11
CA LYS A 212 -14.66 12.21 0.10
C LYS A 212 -14.07 10.81 0.22
N CYS A 213 -14.87 9.78 -0.05
CA CYS A 213 -14.45 8.37 0.00
C CYS A 213 -13.46 8.07 -1.13
N ARG A 214 -13.76 8.54 -2.36
CA ARG A 214 -12.82 8.44 -3.48
C ARG A 214 -11.49 9.11 -3.20
N LYS A 215 -11.53 10.37 -2.74
CA LYS A 215 -10.32 11.11 -2.36
C LYS A 215 -9.52 10.40 -1.28
N TYR A 216 -10.20 9.78 -0.31
CA TYR A 216 -9.53 9.03 0.75
C TYR A 216 -8.78 7.81 0.22
N ILE A 217 -9.45 6.96 -0.58
CA ILE A 217 -8.84 5.75 -1.14
C ILE A 217 -7.68 6.14 -2.06
N LEU A 218 -7.92 7.04 -3.01
CA LEU A 218 -6.90 7.42 -3.98
C LEU A 218 -5.72 8.19 -3.38
N SER A 219 -5.95 9.00 -2.33
CA SER A 219 -4.84 9.70 -1.66
C SER A 219 -3.85 8.76 -0.98
N ASP A 220 -4.30 7.56 -0.64
CA ASP A 220 -3.47 6.59 0.07
C ASP A 220 -2.62 5.79 -0.90
N LEU A 221 -3.10 5.58 -2.14
CA LEU A 221 -2.35 4.86 -3.18
C LEU A 221 -1.03 5.54 -3.54
N ALA A 222 -0.94 6.88 -3.46
CA ALA A 222 0.27 7.61 -3.81
C ALA A 222 1.05 8.08 -2.57
N VAL A 223 2.29 7.58 -2.42
CA VAL A 223 3.18 7.96 -1.33
C VAL A 223 4.21 8.94 -1.83
N LEU A 224 3.90 10.23 -1.60
CA LEU A 224 4.73 11.37 -1.96
C LEU A 224 5.62 11.80 -0.80
N HIS A 225 6.50 12.76 -1.08
CA HIS A 225 7.40 13.39 -0.10
C HIS A 225 6.66 13.82 1.19
N PRO A 226 6.97 13.24 2.36
CA PRO A 226 6.19 13.42 3.59
C PRO A 226 6.27 14.84 4.18
N LEU A 227 7.39 15.54 3.99
CA LEU A 227 7.61 16.89 4.53
C LEU A 227 7.12 18.05 3.65
N LYS A 228 6.85 17.80 2.35
CA LYS A 228 6.39 18.85 1.42
C LYS A 228 4.87 18.91 1.30
N ASN A 229 4.18 17.85 1.70
CA ASN A 229 2.74 17.86 1.86
C ASN A 229 2.38 18.66 3.10
N ARG A 230 1.73 19.82 2.92
CA ARG A 230 1.33 20.69 4.03
C ARG A 230 0.55 19.88 5.08
N PRO A 231 0.96 19.86 6.35
CA PRO A 231 0.10 19.31 7.39
C PRO A 231 -1.23 20.07 7.36
N LYS A 232 -2.36 19.35 7.38
CA LYS A 232 -3.66 19.99 7.64
C LYS A 232 -3.50 20.76 8.95
N ARG A 233 -3.71 22.08 8.90
CA ARG A 233 -3.58 22.96 10.07
C ARG A 233 -4.36 22.38 11.25
N PHE A 234 -3.64 22.05 12.33
CA PHE A 234 -4.23 21.50 13.56
C PHE A 234 -5.15 22.49 14.28
N PHE A 235 -5.07 23.79 13.97
CA PHE A 235 -6.01 24.81 14.43
C PHE A 235 -6.65 25.50 13.23
N GLY A 236 -7.96 25.31 13.07
CA GLY A 236 -8.78 26.15 12.21
C GLY A 236 -8.64 27.60 12.66
N ARG A 237 -8.42 28.52 11.72
CA ARG A 237 -8.50 29.96 12.00
C ARG A 237 -9.88 30.23 12.60
N ARG A 238 -9.94 30.60 13.90
CA ARG A 238 -11.10 31.33 14.43
C ARG A 238 -11.30 32.52 13.50
N LYS A 239 -12.43 32.55 12.79
CA LYS A 239 -12.90 33.77 12.13
C LYS A 239 -13.16 34.77 13.26
N HIS A 240 -12.25 35.72 13.47
CA HIS A 240 -12.60 36.94 14.17
C HIS A 240 -13.51 37.73 13.23
N SER A 241 -14.82 37.67 13.48
CA SER A 241 -15.73 38.67 12.95
C SER A 241 -15.46 39.96 13.69
N HIS A 242 -14.71 40.87 13.07
CA HIS A 242 -14.83 42.27 13.44
C HIS A 242 -16.05 42.81 12.70
N SER A 243 -17.17 42.93 13.42
CA SER A 243 -18.24 43.85 13.06
C SER A 243 -17.73 45.27 13.28
N LYS A 244 -17.69 46.06 12.22
CA LYS A 244 -17.94 47.50 12.31
C LYS A 244 -19.39 47.72 11.92
#